data_AF-A0A2D5ZK19-F1
#
_entry.id   AF-A0A2D5ZK19-F1
#
_cell.length_a   1.000
_cell.length_b   1.000
_cell.length_c   1.000
_cell.angle_alpha   90.00
_cell.angle_beta   90.00
_cell.angle_gamma   90.00
#
_symmetry.space_group_name_H-M   'P 1'
#
loop_
_entity.id
_entity.type
_entity.pdbx_description
1 polymer ?
#
loop_
_entity_poly.entity_id
_entity_poly.type
_entity_poly.pdbx_seq_one_letter_code
_entity_poly.pdbx_strand_id
1 'polypeptide(L)'
;MLRIDQVYVDGLARALDRAWTGKRLHGVDRLGERMLALRVRAGEGERPELVFAAWPGRPVLFVSSVPVAPPFVGRERDRAFGPPLDGAKIERIGSIPGERTLAVEVQSRTIGTARLELTAAGHATDAWLVAGEMTIAGLRGRGRGDGGGRVRVELGEGERLALGRLRRARPGGSALLCAEALYRCGLDQRDEIGELPEEVVDLFDALAEEVDASYDGYIYSCADGRSVWSPIPLDHLGKASRRESNVVFAGESLCAGALAERLFEEGRNEAARVIAKLKKQLARRESNIEKDLARSRRSEGERRKGEAILASLAELRRGMTEASIVDPYTGEAMTIELDPLLDPAVNAEHAFKEARKAADGEAHARRRLAETRMELARLEADEKIVSEASEPNDLHTLARLVPRLRLRGDERRESARRPAVRRKKGMLGELDPRWRRYSLPGEWIVLAARNAKDNDLLTQKVAHMSDFWFHARGCPGSHVVLRCAGRKERPPKAILEATAAIAAYHSKARNSRLVPVAYAPKRYVRKPKGSKAGLVFMNREVVTFVRPGLPEGYRH
;
A
#
# COMPACT_ATOMS: atom_id res chain seq x y z
N MET A 1 -7.66 -25.65 12.15
CA MET A 1 -7.65 -25.25 10.72
C MET A 1 -8.24 -26.37 9.87
N LEU A 2 -9.14 -26.03 8.93
CA LEU A 2 -9.72 -27.01 8.00
C LEU A 2 -8.65 -27.60 7.06
N ARG A 3 -8.60 -28.92 6.96
CA ARG A 3 -7.82 -29.64 5.95
C ARG A 3 -8.61 -29.64 4.63
N ILE A 4 -8.07 -28.96 3.63
CA ILE A 4 -8.59 -29.01 2.25
C ILE A 4 -8.12 -30.32 1.61
N ASP A 5 -8.95 -31.36 1.75
CA ASP A 5 -8.81 -32.66 1.09
C ASP A 5 -9.69 -32.73 -0.17
N GLN A 6 -9.54 -33.76 -1.00
CA GLN A 6 -10.30 -33.89 -2.25
C GLN A 6 -11.81 -33.96 -1.97
N VAL A 7 -12.22 -34.72 -0.93
CA VAL A 7 -13.62 -34.80 -0.46
C VAL A 7 -14.24 -33.43 -0.19
N TYR A 8 -13.47 -32.50 0.42
CA TYR A 8 -13.96 -31.16 0.69
C TYR A 8 -14.15 -30.37 -0.62
N VAL A 9 -13.19 -30.46 -1.55
CA VAL A 9 -13.28 -29.77 -2.85
C VAL A 9 -14.45 -30.30 -3.66
N ASP A 10 -14.66 -31.62 -3.68
CA ASP A 10 -15.77 -32.27 -4.39
C ASP A 10 -17.12 -31.87 -3.79
N GLY A 11 -17.25 -31.91 -2.46
CA GLY A 11 -18.46 -31.46 -1.76
C GLY A 11 -18.75 -29.98 -2.02
N LEU A 12 -17.72 -29.13 -1.97
CA LEU A 12 -17.84 -27.71 -2.26
C LEU A 12 -18.24 -27.48 -3.72
N ALA A 13 -17.65 -28.20 -4.67
CA ALA A 13 -18.00 -28.14 -6.09
C ALA A 13 -19.48 -28.48 -6.32
N ARG A 14 -19.97 -29.58 -5.73
CA ARG A 14 -21.38 -29.98 -5.81
C ARG A 14 -22.33 -28.93 -5.23
N ALA A 15 -22.00 -28.40 -4.05
CA ALA A 15 -22.80 -27.37 -3.40
C ALA A 15 -22.88 -26.10 -4.26
N LEU A 16 -21.75 -25.71 -4.84
CA LEU A 16 -21.65 -24.53 -5.71
C LEU A 16 -22.32 -24.73 -7.06
N ASP A 17 -22.15 -25.87 -7.72
CA ASP A 17 -22.77 -26.18 -9.00
C ASP A 17 -24.31 -26.07 -8.89
N ARG A 18 -24.88 -26.70 -7.87
CA ARG A 18 -26.32 -26.60 -7.58
C ARG A 18 -26.78 -25.17 -7.33
N ALA A 19 -25.98 -24.38 -6.60
CA ALA A 19 -26.38 -23.04 -6.17
C ALA A 19 -26.13 -21.96 -7.22
N TRP A 20 -25.09 -22.09 -8.06
CA TRP A 20 -24.53 -21.02 -8.88
C TRP A 20 -24.58 -21.28 -10.38
N THR A 21 -24.85 -22.51 -10.84
CA THR A 21 -25.01 -22.79 -12.27
C THR A 21 -26.18 -21.99 -12.86
N GLY A 22 -25.95 -21.43 -14.04
CA GLY A 22 -26.86 -20.49 -14.69
C GLY A 22 -26.76 -19.04 -14.20
N LYS A 23 -26.14 -18.79 -13.04
CA LYS A 23 -25.93 -17.43 -12.50
C LYS A 23 -24.77 -16.73 -13.20
N ARG A 24 -24.60 -15.43 -12.92
CA ARG A 24 -23.52 -14.61 -13.49
C ARG A 24 -22.53 -14.17 -12.44
N LEU A 25 -21.26 -14.19 -12.81
CA LEU A 25 -20.21 -13.53 -12.04
C LEU A 25 -20.47 -12.03 -12.01
N HIS A 26 -20.61 -11.47 -10.81
CA HIS A 26 -20.66 -10.03 -10.63
C HIS A 26 -19.30 -9.40 -10.90
N GLY A 27 -18.25 -10.06 -10.43
CA GLY A 27 -16.89 -9.82 -10.84
C GLY A 27 -15.84 -10.40 -9.90
N VAL A 28 -14.58 -10.29 -10.32
CA VAL A 28 -13.44 -10.84 -9.58
C VAL A 28 -12.62 -9.72 -8.95
N ASP A 29 -12.47 -9.78 -7.63
CA ASP A 29 -11.63 -8.84 -6.88
C ASP A 29 -10.34 -9.51 -6.41
N ARG A 30 -9.27 -8.72 -6.41
CA ARG A 30 -7.99 -9.04 -5.77
C ARG A 30 -8.03 -8.52 -4.34
N LEU A 31 -7.78 -9.43 -3.39
CA LEU A 31 -7.72 -9.15 -1.96
C LEU A 31 -6.26 -9.20 -1.46
N GLY A 32 -5.37 -8.50 -2.15
CA GLY A 32 -3.92 -8.56 -1.92
C GLY A 32 -3.14 -9.38 -2.91
N GLU A 33 -1.87 -9.63 -2.62
CA GLU A 33 -0.99 -10.30 -3.59
C GLU A 33 -1.37 -11.76 -3.86
N ARG A 34 -2.09 -12.41 -2.94
CA ARG A 34 -2.30 -13.87 -2.96
C ARG A 34 -3.76 -14.30 -2.87
N MET A 35 -4.71 -13.37 -2.86
CA MET A 35 -6.12 -13.71 -2.66
C MET A 35 -7.00 -13.19 -3.77
N LEU A 36 -8.00 -14.01 -4.11
CA LEU A 36 -9.08 -13.69 -5.04
C LEU A 36 -10.42 -13.86 -4.34
N ALA A 37 -11.36 -12.97 -4.68
CA ALA A 37 -12.76 -13.10 -4.32
C ALA A 37 -13.60 -13.05 -5.60
N LEU A 38 -14.25 -14.17 -5.93
CA LEU A 38 -15.17 -14.26 -7.06
C LEU A 38 -16.58 -14.00 -6.54
N ARG A 39 -17.17 -12.87 -6.92
CA ARG A 39 -18.54 -12.53 -6.51
C ARG A 39 -19.55 -13.06 -7.50
N VAL A 40 -20.60 -13.69 -7.01
CA VAL A 40 -21.72 -14.19 -7.82
C VAL A 40 -22.97 -13.36 -7.55
N ARG A 41 -23.77 -13.10 -8.58
CA ARG A 41 -25.12 -12.53 -8.39
C ARG A 41 -26.08 -13.65 -8.03
N ALA A 42 -26.38 -13.81 -6.73
CA ALA A 42 -27.20 -14.92 -6.24
C ALA A 42 -28.71 -14.62 -6.18
N GLY A 43 -29.09 -13.33 -6.12
CA GLY A 43 -30.47 -12.82 -6.03
C GLY A 43 -30.50 -11.29 -5.93
N GLU A 44 -31.66 -10.69 -5.60
CA GLU A 44 -31.72 -9.25 -5.27
C GLU A 44 -30.92 -8.98 -3.98
N GLY A 45 -29.89 -8.14 -4.06
CA GLY A 45 -29.05 -7.77 -2.90
C GLY A 45 -27.99 -8.81 -2.50
N GLU A 46 -28.21 -10.11 -2.73
CA GLU A 46 -27.27 -11.16 -2.35
C GLU A 46 -26.08 -11.29 -3.31
N ARG A 47 -24.87 -11.17 -2.73
CA ARG A 47 -23.60 -11.28 -3.44
C ARG A 47 -22.60 -12.15 -2.67
N PRO A 48 -22.86 -13.46 -2.53
CA PRO A 48 -21.88 -14.36 -1.95
C PRO A 48 -20.60 -14.34 -2.79
N GLU A 49 -19.48 -14.63 -2.14
CA GLU A 49 -18.19 -14.69 -2.82
C GLU A 49 -17.42 -15.95 -2.48
N LEU A 50 -16.85 -16.56 -3.52
CA LEU A 50 -15.88 -17.63 -3.37
C LEU A 50 -14.52 -17.00 -3.11
N VAL A 51 -13.99 -17.24 -1.93
CA VAL A 51 -12.72 -16.72 -1.45
C VAL A 51 -11.65 -17.79 -1.64
N PHE A 52 -10.60 -17.43 -2.35
CA PHE A 52 -9.43 -18.28 -2.58
C PHE A 52 -8.16 -17.55 -2.17
N ALA A 53 -7.33 -18.19 -1.34
CA ALA A 53 -6.01 -17.70 -0.98
C ALA A 53 -4.90 -18.69 -1.38
N ALA A 54 -4.02 -18.20 -2.24
CA ALA A 54 -2.83 -18.87 -2.76
C ALA A 54 -1.66 -18.86 -1.76
N TRP A 55 -1.89 -19.40 -0.55
CA TRP A 55 -0.86 -19.52 0.49
C TRP A 55 -0.26 -20.94 0.51
N PRO A 56 1.02 -21.10 0.13
CA PRO A 56 1.69 -22.40 0.21
C PRO A 56 1.58 -23.01 1.61
N GLY A 57 1.25 -24.30 1.65
CA GLY A 57 1.09 -25.11 2.85
C GLY A 57 -0.19 -24.88 3.65
N ARG A 58 -0.88 -23.76 3.45
CA ARG A 58 -2.17 -23.44 4.10
C ARG A 58 -3.12 -22.75 3.12
N PRO A 59 -3.56 -23.46 2.06
CA PRO A 59 -4.53 -22.93 1.13
C PRO A 59 -5.84 -22.58 1.85
N VAL A 60 -6.54 -21.58 1.35
CA VAL A 60 -7.89 -21.22 1.81
C VAL A 60 -8.83 -21.25 0.61
N LEU A 61 -9.94 -21.97 0.73
CA LEU A 61 -10.99 -22.06 -0.28
C LEU A 61 -12.33 -22.24 0.43
N PHE A 62 -13.17 -21.22 0.40
CA PHE A 62 -14.49 -21.26 1.02
C PHE A 62 -15.43 -20.21 0.40
N VAL A 63 -16.73 -20.34 0.67
CA VAL A 63 -17.73 -19.35 0.29
C VAL A 63 -18.02 -18.47 1.49
N SER A 64 -17.96 -17.17 1.30
CA SER A 64 -18.35 -16.17 2.29
C SER A 64 -19.72 -15.60 1.94
N SER A 65 -20.62 -15.57 2.92
CA SER A 65 -21.94 -14.93 2.82
C SER A 65 -21.83 -13.40 2.83
N VAL A 66 -20.80 -12.88 3.50
CA VAL A 66 -20.50 -11.45 3.60
C VAL A 66 -19.24 -11.14 2.78
N PRO A 67 -19.15 -9.98 2.11
CA PRO A 67 -17.94 -9.63 1.38
C PRO A 67 -16.72 -9.50 2.31
N VAL A 68 -15.68 -10.29 2.03
CA VAL A 68 -14.39 -10.26 2.71
C VAL A 68 -13.65 -8.99 2.31
N ALA A 69 -13.31 -8.19 3.30
CA ALA A 69 -12.53 -6.98 3.14
C ALA A 69 -11.32 -7.06 4.08
N PRO A 70 -10.16 -7.55 3.59
CA PRO A 70 -8.99 -7.63 4.44
C PRO A 70 -8.54 -6.21 4.85
N PRO A 71 -8.23 -5.99 6.13
CA PRO A 71 -8.23 -4.64 6.71
C PRO A 71 -7.15 -3.67 6.18
N PHE A 72 -5.98 -4.18 5.82
CA PHE A 72 -4.86 -3.39 5.29
C PHE A 72 -4.47 -3.81 3.87
N VAL A 73 -5.18 -4.78 3.32
CA VAL A 73 -4.97 -5.27 1.97
C VAL A 73 -6.06 -4.66 1.12
N GLY A 74 -5.68 -3.82 0.15
CA GLY A 74 -6.67 -3.16 -0.69
C GLY A 74 -7.56 -4.19 -1.39
N ARG A 75 -8.86 -3.89 -1.46
CA ARG A 75 -9.78 -4.57 -2.36
C ARG A 75 -9.83 -3.79 -3.66
N GLU A 76 -9.37 -4.40 -4.73
CA GLU A 76 -9.46 -3.83 -6.06
C GLU A 76 -9.99 -4.85 -7.05
N ARG A 77 -10.64 -4.38 -8.11
CA ARG A 77 -11.04 -5.24 -9.22
C ARG A 77 -9.78 -5.86 -9.81
N ASP A 78 -9.75 -7.17 -9.96
CA ASP A 78 -8.55 -7.80 -10.47
C ASP A 78 -8.33 -7.46 -11.94
N ARG A 79 -7.09 -7.12 -12.30
CA ARG A 79 -6.77 -6.66 -13.66
C ARG A 79 -6.63 -7.79 -14.67
N ALA A 80 -6.32 -9.00 -14.23
CA ALA A 80 -6.07 -10.14 -15.10
C ALA A 80 -7.32 -11.03 -15.22
N PHE A 81 -7.96 -11.35 -14.09
CA PHE A 81 -9.15 -12.19 -13.99
C PHE A 81 -10.44 -11.39 -14.18
N GLY A 82 -10.49 -10.12 -13.78
CA GLY A 82 -11.71 -9.30 -13.85
C GLY A 82 -12.22 -9.13 -15.29
N PRO A 83 -11.50 -8.43 -16.19
CA PRO A 83 -11.96 -8.17 -17.55
C PRO A 83 -12.52 -9.40 -18.30
N PRO A 84 -11.88 -10.60 -18.25
CA PRO A 84 -12.42 -11.77 -18.92
C PRO A 84 -13.60 -12.45 -18.22
N LEU A 85 -13.77 -12.30 -16.90
CA LEU A 85 -14.78 -13.02 -16.13
C LEU A 85 -15.99 -12.18 -15.71
N ASP A 86 -15.88 -10.86 -15.74
CA ASP A 86 -16.95 -9.99 -15.26
C ASP A 86 -18.21 -10.10 -16.12
N GLY A 87 -19.32 -10.51 -15.48
CA GLY A 87 -20.59 -10.77 -16.15
C GLY A 87 -20.66 -12.12 -16.87
N ALA A 88 -19.61 -12.94 -16.83
CA ALA A 88 -19.62 -14.29 -17.41
C ALA A 88 -20.70 -15.15 -16.75
N LYS A 89 -21.36 -16.00 -17.55
CA LYS A 89 -22.36 -16.95 -17.06
C LYS A 89 -21.64 -18.20 -16.58
N ILE A 90 -21.97 -18.70 -15.40
CA ILE A 90 -21.46 -19.96 -14.88
C ILE A 90 -22.25 -21.08 -15.56
N GLU A 91 -21.57 -21.94 -16.31
CA GLU A 91 -22.19 -23.09 -17.00
C GLU A 91 -22.13 -24.36 -16.14
N ARG A 92 -21.02 -24.55 -15.43
CA ARG A 92 -20.82 -25.71 -14.55
C ARG A 92 -19.75 -25.42 -13.51
N ILE A 93 -19.85 -26.05 -12.35
CA ILE A 93 -18.80 -26.10 -11.34
C ILE A 93 -18.47 -27.57 -11.05
N GLY A 94 -17.19 -27.91 -11.01
CA GLY A 94 -16.71 -29.25 -10.75
C GLY A 94 -15.39 -29.23 -10.00
N SER A 95 -14.80 -30.40 -9.83
CA SER A 95 -13.46 -30.57 -9.26
C SER A 95 -12.59 -31.42 -10.19
N ILE A 96 -11.28 -31.29 -10.07
CA ILE A 96 -10.31 -32.17 -10.74
C ILE A 96 -9.83 -33.20 -9.71
N PRO A 97 -10.10 -34.50 -9.92
CA PRO A 97 -9.69 -35.56 -8.99
C PRO A 97 -8.18 -35.55 -8.72
N GLY A 98 -7.81 -35.72 -7.45
CA GLY A 98 -6.41 -35.81 -7.02
C GLY A 98 -5.63 -34.49 -6.95
N GLU A 99 -6.10 -33.45 -7.62
CA GLU A 99 -5.41 -32.17 -7.66
C GLU A 99 -5.86 -31.21 -6.55
N ARG A 100 -7.01 -31.47 -5.92
CA ARG A 100 -7.70 -30.51 -5.03
C ARG A 100 -7.96 -29.19 -5.75
N THR A 101 -8.33 -29.28 -7.03
CA THR A 101 -8.65 -28.14 -7.88
C THR A 101 -10.15 -28.00 -8.02
N LEU A 102 -10.69 -26.84 -7.68
CA LEU A 102 -12.06 -26.45 -8.01
C LEU A 102 -12.06 -25.83 -9.41
N ALA A 103 -12.90 -26.34 -10.31
CA ALA A 103 -13.03 -25.86 -11.69
C ALA A 103 -14.38 -25.16 -11.89
N VAL A 104 -14.35 -23.90 -12.31
CA VAL A 104 -15.54 -23.10 -12.63
C VAL A 104 -15.56 -22.85 -14.13
N GLU A 105 -16.45 -23.52 -14.84
CA GLU A 105 -16.67 -23.35 -16.28
C GLU A 105 -17.62 -22.19 -16.52
N VAL A 106 -17.20 -21.27 -17.38
CA VAL A 106 -17.94 -20.04 -17.67
C VAL A 106 -18.05 -19.76 -19.15
N GLN A 107 -19.16 -19.14 -19.53
CA GLN A 107 -19.34 -18.50 -20.83
C GLN A 107 -19.08 -17.00 -20.70
N SER A 108 -17.90 -16.58 -21.18
CA SER A 108 -17.48 -15.19 -21.25
C SER A 108 -17.84 -14.54 -22.59
N ARG A 109 -18.18 -13.25 -22.56
CA ARG A 109 -18.40 -12.45 -23.78
C ARG A 109 -17.10 -12.07 -24.48
N THR A 110 -15.97 -12.07 -23.77
CA THR A 110 -14.69 -11.59 -24.29
C THR A 110 -13.78 -12.71 -24.75
N ILE A 111 -13.80 -13.84 -24.05
CA ILE A 111 -12.90 -14.98 -24.31
C ILE A 111 -13.64 -16.28 -24.67
N GLY A 112 -14.96 -16.23 -24.83
CA GLY A 112 -15.78 -17.41 -25.11
C GLY A 112 -15.85 -18.35 -23.90
N THR A 113 -15.85 -19.66 -24.17
CA THR A 113 -15.85 -20.69 -23.13
C THR A 113 -14.49 -20.72 -22.44
N ALA A 114 -14.50 -20.58 -21.11
CA ALA A 114 -13.30 -20.58 -20.31
C ALA A 114 -13.51 -21.36 -19.00
N ARG A 115 -12.42 -21.81 -18.40
CA ARG A 115 -12.40 -22.54 -17.14
C ARG A 115 -11.45 -21.85 -16.17
N LEU A 116 -11.97 -21.49 -15.00
CA LEU A 116 -11.17 -21.01 -13.89
C LEU A 116 -10.88 -22.16 -12.93
N GLU A 117 -9.61 -22.48 -12.78
CA GLU A 117 -9.09 -23.55 -11.93
C GLU A 117 -8.47 -22.94 -10.67
N LEU A 118 -8.96 -23.35 -9.50
CA LEU A 118 -8.48 -22.91 -8.19
C LEU A 118 -7.90 -24.12 -7.45
N THR A 119 -6.59 -24.29 -7.52
CA THR A 119 -5.88 -25.42 -6.92
C THR A 119 -5.51 -25.10 -5.47
N ALA A 120 -6.05 -25.91 -4.54
CA ALA A 120 -5.80 -25.82 -3.11
C ALA A 120 -4.86 -26.94 -2.62
N ALA A 121 -3.84 -27.26 -3.42
CA ALA A 121 -2.81 -28.23 -3.06
C ALA A 121 -1.66 -27.54 -2.31
N GLY A 122 -1.26 -28.07 -1.14
CA GLY A 122 -0.30 -27.41 -0.26
C GLY A 122 1.01 -26.95 -0.93
N HIS A 123 1.55 -27.69 -1.90
CA HIS A 123 2.77 -27.31 -2.64
C HIS A 123 2.49 -26.58 -3.98
N ALA A 124 1.26 -26.63 -4.48
CA ALA A 124 0.82 -26.03 -5.74
C ALA A 124 -0.51 -25.30 -5.50
N THR A 125 -0.46 -24.20 -4.74
CA THR A 125 -1.66 -23.40 -4.45
C THR A 125 -1.74 -22.23 -5.42
N ASP A 126 -2.45 -22.42 -6.52
CA ASP A 126 -2.48 -21.48 -7.65
C ASP A 126 -3.92 -21.31 -8.19
N ALA A 127 -4.15 -20.20 -8.91
CA ALA A 127 -5.36 -20.01 -9.70
C ALA A 127 -4.99 -19.77 -11.17
N TRP A 128 -5.68 -20.44 -12.09
CA TRP A 128 -5.46 -20.36 -13.53
C TRP A 128 -6.77 -20.13 -14.26
N LEU A 129 -6.78 -19.17 -15.19
CA LEU A 129 -7.89 -18.99 -16.13
C LEU A 129 -7.43 -19.49 -17.50
N VAL A 130 -8.13 -20.48 -18.02
CA VAL A 130 -7.80 -21.18 -19.27
C VAL A 130 -8.97 -21.06 -20.25
N ALA A 131 -8.69 -20.82 -21.53
CA ALA A 131 -9.68 -20.87 -22.61
C ALA A 131 -9.11 -21.74 -23.75
N GLY A 132 -9.73 -22.90 -23.99
CA GLY A 132 -9.13 -23.93 -24.84
C GLY A 132 -7.79 -24.41 -24.26
N GLU A 133 -6.72 -24.36 -25.07
CA GLU A 133 -5.35 -24.68 -24.62
C GLU A 133 -4.57 -23.44 -24.09
N MET A 134 -5.16 -22.24 -24.18
CA MET A 134 -4.46 -21.01 -23.83
C MET A 134 -4.69 -20.61 -22.37
N THR A 135 -3.59 -20.32 -21.67
CA THR A 135 -3.64 -19.67 -20.35
C THR A 135 -3.86 -18.16 -20.53
N ILE A 136 -4.96 -17.64 -19.99
CA ILE A 136 -5.36 -16.23 -20.06
C ILE A 136 -4.83 -15.44 -18.87
N ALA A 137 -4.92 -16.01 -17.67
CA ALA A 137 -4.46 -15.37 -16.43
C ALA A 137 -3.98 -16.41 -15.41
N GLY A 138 -3.10 -15.99 -14.51
CA GLY A 138 -2.54 -16.85 -13.47
C GLY A 138 -2.23 -16.08 -12.18
N LEU A 139 -2.46 -16.74 -11.05
CA LEU A 139 -2.00 -16.32 -9.72
C LEU A 139 -1.26 -17.49 -9.10
N ARG A 140 0.02 -17.30 -8.78
CA ARG A 140 0.82 -18.35 -8.13
C ARG A 140 1.06 -18.08 -6.65
N GLY A 141 0.92 -19.11 -5.83
CA GLY A 141 1.42 -19.12 -4.45
C GLY A 141 2.92 -19.36 -4.46
N ARG A 142 3.76 -18.31 -4.42
CA ARG A 142 5.23 -18.48 -4.36
C ARG A 142 5.67 -19.23 -3.09
N GLY A 143 5.97 -20.52 -3.22
CA GLY A 143 6.86 -21.28 -2.34
C GLY A 143 8.30 -21.22 -2.85
N ARG A 144 9.30 -21.15 -1.96
CA ARG A 144 10.71 -21.38 -2.33
C ARG A 144 10.88 -22.85 -2.73
N GLY A 145 11.39 -23.08 -3.95
CA GLY A 145 12.08 -24.29 -4.38
C GLY A 145 11.29 -25.59 -4.35
N ASP A 146 10.91 -26.11 -5.52
CA ASP A 146 11.67 -27.25 -6.05
C ASP A 146 11.44 -27.38 -7.56
N GLY A 147 12.55 -27.51 -8.29
CA GLY A 147 12.53 -27.89 -9.68
C GLY A 147 12.19 -29.37 -9.78
N GLY A 148 10.91 -29.69 -9.99
CA GLY A 148 10.47 -31.04 -10.27
C GLY A 148 10.79 -31.44 -11.72
N GLY A 149 12.07 -31.72 -12.00
CA GLY A 149 12.41 -32.59 -13.12
C GLY A 149 11.75 -33.95 -12.91
N ARG A 150 11.21 -34.55 -13.97
CA ARG A 150 10.72 -35.93 -13.97
C ARG A 150 11.90 -36.86 -13.66
N VAL A 151 12.07 -37.22 -12.39
CA VAL A 151 12.93 -38.33 -11.98
C VAL A 151 12.07 -39.59 -12.00
N ARG A 152 12.50 -40.63 -12.73
CA ARG A 152 12.02 -42.00 -12.52
C ARG A 152 12.58 -42.45 -11.18
N VAL A 153 11.71 -42.70 -10.19
CA VAL A 153 12.10 -43.10 -8.83
C VAL A 153 11.67 -44.55 -8.61
N GLU A 154 12.59 -45.36 -8.06
CA GLU A 154 12.29 -46.68 -7.49
C GLU A 154 11.29 -46.56 -6.32
N LEU A 155 10.57 -47.63 -5.99
CA LEU A 155 9.49 -47.62 -4.99
C LEU A 155 9.91 -46.98 -3.67
N GLY A 156 9.31 -45.84 -3.31
CA GLY A 156 9.61 -45.13 -2.06
C GLY A 156 9.03 -45.87 -0.84
N GLU A 157 9.62 -45.69 0.35
CA GLU A 157 9.15 -46.31 1.62
C GLU A 157 7.65 -46.07 1.88
N GLY A 158 7.14 -44.87 1.56
CA GLY A 158 5.72 -44.53 1.72
C GLY A 158 4.76 -45.29 0.82
N GLU A 159 5.25 -45.92 -0.26
CA GLU A 159 4.44 -46.70 -1.20
C GLU A 159 4.32 -48.18 -0.79
N ARG A 160 5.08 -48.60 0.23
CA ARG A 160 4.95 -49.92 0.87
C ARG A 160 3.84 -49.94 1.94
N LEU A 161 3.50 -48.77 2.48
CA LEU A 161 2.43 -48.59 3.45
C LEU A 161 1.05 -48.78 2.81
N ALA A 162 0.10 -49.28 3.58
CA ALA A 162 -1.27 -49.56 3.13
C ALA A 162 -1.93 -48.33 2.47
N LEU A 163 -1.79 -47.15 3.10
CA LEU A 163 -2.29 -45.88 2.53
C LEU A 163 -1.64 -45.53 1.19
N GLY A 164 -0.33 -45.74 1.06
CA GLY A 164 0.41 -45.48 -0.16
C GLY A 164 -0.04 -46.38 -1.30
N ARG A 165 -0.26 -47.66 -1.02
CA ARG A 165 -0.75 -48.65 -1.99
C ARG A 165 -2.16 -48.35 -2.46
N LEU A 166 -3.09 -48.06 -1.55
CA LEU A 166 -4.47 -47.71 -1.92
C LEU A 166 -4.52 -46.43 -2.77
N ARG A 167 -3.76 -45.40 -2.40
CA ARG A 167 -3.66 -44.16 -3.21
C ARG A 167 -3.03 -44.37 -4.58
N ARG A 168 -2.22 -45.41 -4.76
CA ARG A 168 -1.71 -45.83 -6.08
C ARG A 168 -2.76 -46.60 -6.87
N ALA A 169 -3.51 -47.49 -6.22
CA ALA A 169 -4.59 -48.26 -6.84
C ALA A 169 -5.77 -47.36 -7.26
N ARG A 170 -5.96 -46.23 -6.57
CA ARG A 170 -6.94 -45.19 -6.90
C ARG A 170 -6.25 -43.83 -7.02
N PRO A 171 -5.54 -43.56 -8.13
CA PRO A 171 -4.89 -42.28 -8.37
C PRO A 171 -5.90 -41.13 -8.26
N GLY A 172 -5.57 -40.15 -7.43
CA GLY A 172 -6.43 -39.00 -7.17
C GLY A 172 -7.55 -39.22 -6.15
N GLY A 173 -7.63 -40.42 -5.57
CA GLY A 173 -8.48 -40.71 -4.43
C GLY A 173 -8.12 -39.87 -3.21
N SER A 174 -9.15 -39.49 -2.45
CA SER A 174 -8.98 -38.76 -1.20
C SER A 174 -8.19 -39.60 -0.20
N ALA A 175 -7.13 -39.01 0.37
CA ALA A 175 -6.37 -39.67 1.44
C ALA A 175 -7.23 -39.90 2.69
N LEU A 176 -8.30 -39.11 2.87
CA LEU A 176 -9.25 -39.26 3.95
C LEU A 176 -10.14 -40.50 3.76
N LEU A 177 -10.68 -40.69 2.55
CA LEU A 177 -11.45 -41.89 2.22
C LEU A 177 -10.58 -43.13 2.20
N CYS A 178 -9.34 -43.02 1.72
CA CYS A 178 -8.39 -44.14 1.77
C CYS A 178 -8.14 -44.59 3.22
N ALA A 179 -7.93 -43.65 4.15
CA ALA A 179 -7.75 -43.98 5.56
C ALA A 179 -9.01 -44.59 6.18
N GLU A 180 -10.19 -44.12 5.79
CA GLU A 180 -11.46 -44.68 6.25
C GLU A 180 -11.70 -46.11 5.74
N ALA A 181 -11.47 -46.36 4.44
CA ALA A 181 -11.61 -47.70 3.85
C ALA A 181 -10.68 -48.70 4.54
N LEU A 182 -9.41 -48.33 4.71
CA LEU A 182 -8.42 -49.16 5.43
C LEU A 182 -8.87 -49.46 6.86
N TYR A 183 -9.31 -48.43 7.59
CA TYR A 183 -9.75 -48.58 8.98
C TYR A 183 -10.96 -49.51 9.11
N ARG A 184 -11.97 -49.38 8.24
CA ARG A 184 -13.16 -50.25 8.23
C ARG A 184 -12.84 -51.70 7.87
N CYS A 185 -11.78 -51.92 7.09
CA CYS A 185 -11.22 -53.26 6.83
C CYS A 185 -10.25 -53.74 7.93
N GLY A 186 -10.08 -52.99 9.02
CA GLY A 186 -9.23 -53.37 10.16
C GLY A 186 -7.73 -53.17 9.93
N LEU A 187 -7.32 -52.38 8.93
CA LEU A 187 -5.92 -52.07 8.62
C LEU A 187 -5.54 -50.66 9.10
N ASP A 188 -4.36 -50.51 9.69
CA ASP A 188 -3.78 -49.19 9.96
C ASP A 188 -3.17 -48.64 8.67
N GLN A 189 -3.35 -47.33 8.45
CA GLN A 189 -2.79 -46.61 7.30
C GLN A 189 -1.25 -46.73 7.17
N ARG A 190 -0.55 -47.06 8.27
CA ARG A 190 0.90 -47.24 8.36
C ARG A 190 1.34 -48.70 8.33
N ASP A 191 0.42 -49.65 8.16
CA ASP A 191 0.81 -51.05 8.03
C ASP A 191 1.62 -51.24 6.75
N GLU A 192 2.76 -51.94 6.87
CA GLU A 192 3.51 -52.41 5.71
C GLU A 192 2.81 -53.66 5.17
N ILE A 193 2.25 -53.55 3.96
CA ILE A 193 1.53 -54.64 3.32
C ILE A 193 2.23 -55.04 2.02
N GLY A 194 2.21 -56.34 1.72
CA GLY A 194 2.74 -56.90 0.47
C GLY A 194 1.81 -56.61 -0.71
N GLU A 195 0.54 -56.97 -0.57
CA GLU A 195 -0.54 -56.74 -1.54
C GLU A 195 -1.72 -56.04 -0.86
N LEU A 196 -2.45 -55.24 -1.64
CA LEU A 196 -3.62 -54.53 -1.16
C LEU A 196 -4.84 -55.45 -1.26
N PRO A 197 -5.56 -55.75 -0.16
CA PRO A 197 -6.76 -56.59 -0.24
C PRO A 197 -7.83 -55.97 -1.15
N GLU A 198 -8.47 -56.80 -1.98
CA GLU A 198 -9.51 -56.37 -2.92
C GLU A 198 -10.69 -55.71 -2.20
N GLU A 199 -11.08 -56.25 -1.04
CA GLU A 199 -12.13 -55.72 -0.17
C GLU A 199 -11.91 -54.24 0.22
N VAL A 200 -10.65 -53.81 0.39
CA VAL A 200 -10.32 -52.41 0.71
C VAL A 200 -10.61 -51.50 -0.48
N VAL A 201 -10.33 -51.98 -1.69
CA VAL A 201 -10.55 -51.25 -2.93
C VAL A 201 -12.05 -51.11 -3.21
N ASP A 202 -12.79 -52.21 -3.07
CA ASP A 202 -14.23 -52.25 -3.25
C ASP A 202 -14.93 -51.34 -2.23
N LEU A 203 -14.49 -51.38 -0.97
CA LEU A 203 -15.03 -50.50 0.06
C LEU A 203 -14.70 -49.03 -0.23
N PHE A 204 -13.50 -48.71 -0.70
CA PHE A 204 -13.16 -47.35 -1.11
C PHE A 204 -14.10 -46.86 -2.21
N ASP A 205 -14.37 -47.67 -3.24
CA ASP A 205 -15.24 -47.29 -4.35
C ASP A 205 -16.69 -47.08 -3.87
N ALA A 206 -17.20 -47.97 -3.00
CA ALA A 206 -18.52 -47.80 -2.38
C ALA A 206 -18.63 -46.52 -1.55
N LEU A 207 -17.60 -46.19 -0.75
CA LEU A 207 -17.58 -44.93 0.02
C LEU A 207 -17.51 -43.71 -0.89
N ALA A 208 -16.80 -43.80 -2.03
CA ALA A 208 -16.73 -42.73 -3.01
C ALA A 208 -18.10 -42.46 -3.66
N GLU A 209 -18.86 -43.51 -3.98
CA GLU A 209 -20.24 -43.38 -4.47
C GLU A 209 -21.18 -42.74 -3.44
N GLU A 210 -21.08 -43.14 -2.16
CA GLU A 210 -21.88 -42.56 -1.08
C GLU A 210 -21.60 -41.06 -0.88
N VAL A 211 -20.32 -40.68 -0.97
CA VAL A 211 -19.86 -39.28 -0.91
C VAL A 211 -20.49 -38.44 -2.01
N ASP A 212 -20.64 -39.00 -3.22
CA ASP A 212 -21.21 -38.31 -4.37
C ASP A 212 -22.73 -38.07 -4.24
N ALA A 213 -23.43 -38.89 -3.47
CA ALA A 213 -24.87 -38.75 -3.22
C ALA A 213 -25.23 -37.73 -2.10
N SER A 214 -24.24 -37.27 -1.32
CA SER A 214 -24.46 -36.55 -0.06
C SER A 214 -24.07 -35.06 -0.10
N TYR A 215 -24.93 -34.19 0.46
CA TYR A 215 -24.73 -32.73 0.52
C TYR A 215 -24.48 -32.20 1.95
N ASP A 216 -25.12 -32.84 2.92
CA ASP A 216 -24.84 -32.62 4.33
C ASP A 216 -23.71 -33.55 4.79
N GLY A 217 -23.13 -33.25 5.93
CA GLY A 217 -21.98 -33.99 6.42
C GLY A 217 -21.62 -33.64 7.84
N TYR A 218 -20.36 -33.88 8.15
CA TYR A 218 -19.83 -33.77 9.49
C TYR A 218 -18.53 -32.98 9.51
N ILE A 219 -18.40 -32.09 10.48
CA ILE A 219 -17.12 -31.51 10.87
C ILE A 219 -16.54 -32.36 12.00
N TYR A 220 -15.30 -32.78 11.81
CA TYR A 220 -14.46 -33.42 12.82
C TYR A 220 -13.45 -32.41 13.33
N SER A 221 -13.33 -32.29 14.65
CA SER A 221 -12.22 -31.55 15.29
C SER A 221 -11.27 -32.56 15.94
N CYS A 222 -10.08 -32.66 15.37
CA CYS A 222 -9.05 -33.62 15.78
C CYS A 222 -8.22 -33.06 16.93
N ALA A 223 -7.63 -33.95 17.74
CA ALA A 223 -6.81 -33.58 18.90
C ALA A 223 -5.55 -32.76 18.54
N ASP A 224 -5.10 -32.83 17.28
CA ASP A 224 -3.96 -32.06 16.76
C ASP A 224 -4.33 -30.63 16.30
N GLY A 225 -5.58 -30.19 16.56
CA GLY A 225 -6.08 -28.86 16.19
C GLY A 225 -6.49 -28.72 14.72
N ARG A 226 -6.41 -29.80 13.92
CA ARG A 226 -6.96 -29.82 12.56
C ARG A 226 -8.45 -30.12 12.59
N SER A 227 -9.14 -29.57 11.62
CA SER A 227 -10.54 -29.87 11.37
C SER A 227 -10.67 -30.50 9.99
N VAL A 228 -11.62 -31.42 9.85
CA VAL A 228 -11.90 -32.09 8.57
C VAL A 228 -13.39 -32.06 8.34
N TRP A 229 -13.81 -31.89 7.09
CA TRP A 229 -15.19 -32.08 6.69
C TRP A 229 -15.31 -33.32 5.82
N SER A 230 -16.37 -34.10 6.04
CA SER A 230 -16.71 -35.26 5.23
C SER A 230 -18.23 -35.39 5.14
N PRO A 231 -18.80 -35.71 3.97
CA PRO A 231 -20.23 -35.96 3.83
C PRO A 231 -20.65 -37.29 4.44
N ILE A 232 -19.71 -38.22 4.63
CA ILE A 232 -19.93 -39.50 5.30
C ILE A 232 -19.29 -39.54 6.70
N PRO A 233 -19.77 -40.40 7.61
CA PRO A 233 -19.09 -40.69 8.87
C PRO A 233 -17.66 -41.19 8.66
N LEU A 234 -16.71 -40.73 9.49
CA LEU A 234 -15.30 -41.14 9.45
C LEU A 234 -14.94 -41.77 10.80
N ASP A 235 -15.00 -43.08 10.87
CA ASP A 235 -14.77 -43.83 12.09
C ASP A 235 -13.28 -43.89 12.44
N HIS A 236 -12.39 -43.80 11.44
CA HIS A 236 -10.94 -43.77 11.66
C HIS A 236 -10.46 -42.55 12.48
N LEU A 237 -11.27 -41.50 12.58
CA LEU A 237 -10.96 -40.31 13.37
C LEU A 237 -11.27 -40.49 14.87
N GLY A 238 -11.91 -41.59 15.26
CA GLY A 238 -12.07 -42.05 16.64
C GLY A 238 -12.50 -40.96 17.63
N LYS A 239 -11.55 -40.49 18.46
CA LYS A 239 -11.76 -39.50 19.54
C LYS A 239 -12.07 -38.07 19.08
N ALA A 240 -12.12 -37.81 17.77
CA ALA A 240 -12.47 -36.49 17.26
C ALA A 240 -13.91 -36.10 17.64
N SER A 241 -14.12 -34.84 18.03
CA SER A 241 -15.49 -34.38 18.25
C SER A 241 -16.20 -34.21 16.91
N ARG A 242 -17.36 -34.84 16.75
CA ARG A 242 -18.18 -34.81 15.52
C ARG A 242 -19.39 -33.89 15.69
N ARG A 243 -19.68 -33.05 14.70
CA ARG A 243 -20.90 -32.22 14.62
C ARG A 243 -21.42 -32.21 13.19
N GLU A 244 -22.73 -32.22 13.02
CA GLU A 244 -23.37 -32.07 11.71
C GLU A 244 -23.13 -30.68 11.13
N SER A 245 -22.88 -30.62 9.82
CA SER A 245 -22.66 -29.39 9.06
C SER A 245 -22.63 -29.65 7.55
N ASN A 246 -23.10 -28.69 6.76
CA ASN A 246 -22.81 -28.67 5.33
C ASN A 246 -21.39 -28.12 5.04
N VAL A 247 -20.90 -28.38 3.82
CA VAL A 247 -19.54 -28.00 3.39
C VAL A 247 -19.31 -26.49 3.34
N VAL A 248 -20.34 -25.71 3.01
CA VAL A 248 -20.24 -24.24 2.88
C VAL A 248 -20.03 -23.61 4.25
N PHE A 249 -20.86 -23.98 5.23
CA PHE A 249 -20.74 -23.51 6.60
C PHE A 249 -19.45 -23.99 7.27
N ALA A 250 -19.03 -25.24 6.99
CA ALA A 250 -17.76 -25.78 7.46
C ALA A 250 -16.57 -24.96 6.91
N GLY A 251 -16.59 -24.68 5.61
CA GLY A 251 -15.62 -23.81 4.95
C GLY A 251 -15.60 -22.42 5.57
N GLU A 252 -16.73 -21.73 5.62
CA GLU A 252 -16.83 -20.37 6.15
C GLU A 252 -16.33 -20.28 7.60
N SER A 253 -16.83 -21.14 8.49
CA SER A 253 -16.48 -21.10 9.92
C SER A 253 -15.00 -21.42 10.18
N LEU A 254 -14.43 -22.41 9.48
CA LEU A 254 -13.08 -22.90 9.78
C LEU A 254 -11.99 -22.22 8.96
N CYS A 255 -12.29 -21.81 7.72
CA CYS A 255 -11.35 -21.06 6.89
C CYS A 255 -11.33 -19.57 7.23
N ALA A 256 -12.42 -18.96 7.72
CA ALA A 256 -12.39 -17.56 8.14
C ALA A 256 -11.42 -17.31 9.29
N GLY A 257 -11.37 -18.21 10.28
CA GLY A 257 -10.39 -18.12 11.38
C GLY A 257 -8.95 -18.23 10.88
N ALA A 258 -8.67 -19.22 10.02
CA ALA A 258 -7.35 -19.38 9.40
C ALA A 258 -6.95 -18.18 8.54
N LEU A 259 -7.92 -17.59 7.83
CA LEU A 259 -7.73 -16.35 7.08
C LEU A 259 -7.37 -15.18 8.00
N ALA A 260 -8.11 -15.00 9.10
CA ALA A 260 -7.84 -13.94 10.07
C ALA A 260 -6.44 -14.06 10.70
N GLU A 261 -6.03 -15.27 11.09
CA GLU A 261 -4.66 -15.55 11.57
C GLU A 261 -3.58 -15.16 10.56
N ARG A 262 -3.78 -15.50 9.29
CA ARG A 262 -2.82 -15.18 8.22
C ARG A 262 -2.72 -13.70 7.93
N LEU A 263 -3.87 -13.03 7.83
CA LEU A 263 -3.90 -11.57 7.68
C LEU A 263 -3.24 -10.90 8.89
N PHE A 264 -3.50 -11.36 10.10
CA PHE A 264 -2.84 -10.83 11.28
C PHE A 264 -1.31 -10.94 11.19
N GLU A 265 -0.80 -12.10 10.81
CA GLU A 265 0.63 -12.34 10.62
C GLU A 265 1.25 -11.47 9.52
N GLU A 266 0.60 -11.37 8.36
CA GLU A 266 1.04 -10.50 7.26
C GLU A 266 1.05 -9.04 7.67
N GLY A 267 0.01 -8.59 8.38
CA GLY A 267 -0.11 -7.23 8.90
C GLY A 267 1.00 -6.87 9.89
N ARG A 268 1.32 -7.76 10.84
CA ARG A 268 2.44 -7.55 11.79
C ARG A 268 3.78 -7.48 11.07
N ASN A 269 4.04 -8.44 10.18
CA ASN A 269 5.29 -8.50 9.44
C ASN A 269 5.48 -7.27 8.55
N GLU A 270 4.40 -6.81 7.90
CA GLU A 270 4.45 -5.58 7.13
C GLU A 270 4.69 -4.35 8.00
N ALA A 271 3.95 -4.20 9.11
CA ALA A 271 4.11 -3.08 10.03
C ALA A 271 5.55 -2.99 10.54
N ALA A 272 6.09 -4.11 11.04
CA ALA A 272 7.47 -4.22 11.53
C ALA A 272 8.48 -3.84 10.44
N ARG A 273 8.32 -4.36 9.22
CA ARG A 273 9.20 -4.04 8.08
C ARG A 273 9.17 -2.55 7.73
N VAL A 274 7.99 -1.93 7.70
CA VAL A 274 7.84 -0.50 7.37
C VAL A 274 8.42 0.37 8.49
N ILE A 275 8.14 0.06 9.75
CA ILE A 275 8.70 0.75 10.92
C ILE A 275 10.23 0.68 10.91
N ALA A 276 10.81 -0.51 10.79
CA ALA A 276 12.26 -0.69 10.78
C ALA A 276 12.92 0.13 9.65
N LYS A 277 12.32 0.14 8.46
CA LYS A 277 12.78 0.95 7.33
C LYS A 277 12.72 2.45 7.65
N LEU A 278 11.62 2.93 8.23
CA LEU A 278 11.44 4.35 8.56
C LEU A 278 12.38 4.79 9.69
N LYS A 279 12.53 4.01 10.76
CA LYS A 279 13.49 4.26 11.85
C LYS A 279 14.91 4.36 11.31
N LYS A 280 15.34 3.43 10.44
CA LYS A 280 16.66 3.48 9.79
C LYS A 280 16.88 4.76 8.99
N GLN A 281 15.87 5.24 8.27
CA GLN A 281 15.96 6.51 7.52
C GLN A 281 16.03 7.73 8.44
N LEU A 282 15.27 7.73 9.53
CA LEU A 282 15.27 8.81 10.51
C LEU A 282 16.57 8.87 11.31
N ALA A 283 17.09 7.74 11.77
CA ALA A 283 18.38 7.66 12.48
C ALA A 283 19.54 8.21 11.61
N ARG A 284 19.54 7.89 10.31
CA ARG A 284 20.52 8.48 9.37
C ARG A 284 20.37 10.00 9.24
N ARG A 285 19.13 10.49 9.20
CA ARG A 285 18.85 11.93 9.13
C ARG A 285 19.29 12.64 10.41
N GLU A 286 18.99 12.07 11.57
CA GLU A 286 19.41 12.57 12.88
C GLU A 286 20.93 12.67 12.96
N SER A 287 21.64 11.57 12.68
CA SER A 287 23.11 11.55 12.71
C SER A 287 23.74 12.61 11.78
N ASN A 288 23.17 12.85 10.60
CA ASN A 288 23.65 13.89 9.69
C ASN A 288 23.42 15.30 10.25
N ILE A 289 22.25 15.57 10.84
CA ILE A 289 21.94 16.87 11.46
C ILE A 289 22.86 17.11 12.66
N GLU A 290 23.13 16.09 13.48
CA GLU A 290 24.04 16.21 14.63
C GLU A 290 25.47 16.51 14.19
N LYS A 291 25.95 15.87 13.11
CA LYS A 291 27.26 16.19 12.50
C LYS A 291 27.31 17.63 11.99
N ASP A 292 26.23 18.12 11.37
CA ASP A 292 26.14 19.51 10.89
C ASP A 292 26.13 20.50 12.06
N LEU A 293 25.41 20.21 13.14
CA LEU A 293 25.40 21.01 14.37
C LEU A 293 26.77 21.05 15.05
N ALA A 294 27.48 19.92 15.11
CA ALA A 294 28.84 19.86 15.66
C ALA A 294 29.81 20.74 14.86
N ARG A 295 29.66 20.82 13.53
CA ARG A 295 30.45 21.71 12.66
C ARG A 295 30.08 23.18 12.81
N SER A 296 28.83 23.49 13.19
CA SER A 296 28.31 24.86 13.35
C SER A 296 28.79 25.58 14.61
N ARG A 297 29.43 24.88 15.57
CA ARG A 297 30.03 25.47 16.78
C ARG A 297 31.13 26.49 16.52
N ARG A 298 31.57 26.69 15.26
CA ARG A 298 32.47 27.78 14.86
C ARG A 298 31.83 29.18 14.87
N SER A 299 30.51 29.28 15.11
CA SER A 299 29.77 30.56 15.14
C SER A 299 30.21 31.53 16.24
N GLU A 300 30.70 31.03 17.37
CA GLU A 300 31.17 31.88 18.47
C GLU A 300 32.46 32.62 18.11
N GLY A 301 33.33 31.98 17.32
CA GLY A 301 34.58 32.59 16.84
C GLY A 301 34.35 33.80 15.95
N GLU A 302 33.42 33.72 14.99
CA GLU A 302 33.11 34.84 14.09
C GLU A 302 32.48 36.03 14.81
N ARG A 303 31.66 35.77 15.83
CA ARG A 303 31.09 36.84 16.65
C ARG A 303 32.17 37.53 17.50
N ARG A 304 33.01 36.74 18.18
CA ARG A 304 34.14 37.22 18.98
C ARG A 304 35.13 38.03 18.13
N LYS A 305 35.39 37.57 16.90
CA LYS A 305 36.16 38.29 15.88
C LYS A 305 35.54 39.65 15.55
N GLY A 306 34.23 39.71 15.26
CA GLY A 306 33.54 40.97 14.98
C GLY A 306 33.59 41.97 16.14
N GLU A 307 33.44 41.48 17.37
CA GLU A 307 33.51 42.30 18.59
C GLU A 307 34.94 42.82 18.86
N ALA A 308 35.96 41.98 18.67
CA ALA A 308 37.36 42.37 18.80
C ALA A 308 37.77 43.43 17.76
N ILE A 309 37.35 43.28 16.50
CA ILE A 309 37.59 44.29 15.44
C ILE A 309 36.97 45.64 15.81
N LEU A 310 35.72 45.64 16.31
CA LEU A 310 35.06 46.88 16.73
C LEU A 310 35.75 47.55 17.91
N ALA A 311 36.22 46.77 18.89
CA ALA A 311 36.93 47.28 20.06
C ALA A 311 38.29 47.92 19.70
N SER A 312 38.90 47.48 18.59
CA SER A 312 40.26 47.88 18.17
C SER A 312 40.28 48.75 16.90
N LEU A 313 39.16 49.38 16.54
CA LEU A 313 39.03 50.14 15.26
C LEU A 313 40.09 51.23 15.09
N ALA A 314 40.53 51.87 16.17
CA ALA A 314 41.54 52.93 16.12
C ALA A 314 42.93 52.42 15.72
N GLU A 315 43.20 51.14 15.94
CA GLU A 315 44.49 50.49 15.71
C GLU A 315 44.55 49.81 14.32
N LEU A 316 43.38 49.60 13.70
CA LEU A 316 43.24 48.91 12.42
C LEU A 316 43.18 49.87 11.24
N ARG A 317 43.76 49.47 10.10
CA ARG A 317 43.74 50.25 8.84
C ARG A 317 43.37 49.35 7.66
N ARG A 318 42.82 49.97 6.62
CA ARG A 318 42.56 49.29 5.35
C ARG A 318 43.87 48.77 4.75
N GLY A 319 43.82 47.60 4.11
CA GLY A 319 44.98 46.93 3.51
C GLY A 319 45.65 45.88 4.39
N MET A 320 45.27 45.77 5.67
CA MET A 320 45.76 44.72 6.56
C MET A 320 45.11 43.36 6.22
N THR A 321 45.93 42.31 6.18
CA THR A 321 45.48 40.90 6.00
C THR A 321 45.30 40.17 7.33
N GLU A 322 46.02 40.62 8.37
CA GLU A 322 45.95 40.10 9.72
C GLU A 322 46.25 41.23 10.73
N ALA A 323 45.75 41.09 11.95
CA ALA A 323 46.07 41.99 13.05
C ALA A 323 46.08 41.23 14.38
N SER A 324 47.05 41.56 15.24
CA SER A 324 47.08 41.12 16.64
C SER A 324 46.38 42.20 17.48
N ILE A 325 45.25 41.87 18.07
CA ILE A 325 44.41 42.80 18.83
C ILE A 325 44.02 42.18 20.16
N VAL A 326 43.63 42.99 21.14
CA VAL A 326 43.20 42.49 22.44
C VAL A 326 41.82 41.87 22.34
N ASP A 327 41.68 40.66 22.87
CA ASP A 327 40.41 39.98 22.97
C ASP A 327 39.53 40.64 24.05
N PRO A 328 38.31 41.11 23.73
CA PRO A 328 37.48 41.84 24.68
C PRO A 328 36.96 40.98 25.84
N TYR A 329 37.09 39.66 25.78
CA TYR A 329 36.62 38.74 26.83
C TYR A 329 37.73 38.23 27.74
N THR A 330 38.91 37.94 27.18
CA THR A 330 40.05 37.39 27.96
C THR A 330 41.11 38.43 28.30
N GLY A 331 41.14 39.56 27.60
CA GLY A 331 42.20 40.57 27.74
C GLY A 331 43.55 40.15 27.17
N GLU A 332 43.64 38.97 26.56
CA GLU A 332 44.83 38.44 25.91
C GLU A 332 44.89 38.87 24.44
N ALA A 333 46.09 38.92 23.86
CA ALA A 333 46.25 39.20 22.44
C ALA A 333 45.72 38.03 21.59
N MET A 334 44.85 38.32 20.62
CA MET A 334 44.35 37.39 19.63
C MET A 334 44.70 37.86 18.22
N THR A 335 45.13 36.94 17.37
CA THR A 335 45.34 37.22 15.94
C THR A 335 44.05 37.01 15.18
N ILE A 336 43.65 37.99 14.38
CA ILE A 336 42.46 37.94 13.51
C ILE A 336 42.83 38.17 12.05
N GLU A 337 42.19 37.43 11.14
CA GLU A 337 42.32 37.65 9.70
C GLU A 337 41.37 38.76 9.22
N LEU A 338 41.83 39.63 8.33
CA LEU A 338 41.07 40.74 7.75
C LEU A 338 41.09 40.63 6.22
N ASP A 339 40.00 41.04 5.56
CA ASP A 339 40.01 41.28 4.12
C ASP A 339 40.65 42.65 3.86
N PRO A 340 41.84 42.70 3.22
CA PRO A 340 42.57 43.94 3.00
C PRO A 340 41.83 44.92 2.07
N LEU A 341 40.87 44.44 1.27
CA LEU A 341 40.09 45.27 0.35
C LEU A 341 39.01 46.09 1.07
N LEU A 342 38.65 45.70 2.30
CA LEU A 342 37.55 46.26 3.09
C LEU A 342 38.08 47.13 4.23
N ASP A 343 37.30 48.13 4.62
CA ASP A 343 37.58 48.91 5.82
C ASP A 343 37.37 48.06 7.09
N PRO A 344 38.07 48.34 8.22
CA PRO A 344 37.96 47.57 9.45
C PRO A 344 36.51 47.41 9.96
N ALA A 345 35.70 48.47 9.89
CA ALA A 345 34.29 48.41 10.26
C ALA A 345 33.47 47.45 9.36
N VAL A 346 33.77 47.40 8.06
CA VAL A 346 33.11 46.49 7.11
C VAL A 346 33.57 45.05 7.32
N ASN A 347 34.84 44.84 7.69
CA ASN A 347 35.35 43.53 8.13
C ASN A 347 34.58 43.02 9.36
N ALA A 348 34.33 43.88 10.35
CA ALA A 348 33.51 43.54 11.51
C ALA A 348 32.06 43.18 11.11
N GLU A 349 31.41 43.99 10.26
CA GLU A 349 30.07 43.69 9.75
C GLU A 349 30.00 42.33 9.02
N HIS A 350 31.04 41.99 8.26
CA HIS A 350 31.12 40.71 7.55
C HIS A 350 31.23 39.53 8.53
N ALA A 351 32.04 39.67 9.58
CA ALA A 351 32.15 38.69 10.67
C ALA A 351 30.80 38.52 11.40
N PHE A 352 30.10 39.61 11.73
CA PHE A 352 28.75 39.54 12.32
C PHE A 352 27.72 38.90 11.39
N LYS A 353 27.80 39.15 10.08
CA LYS A 353 26.92 38.56 9.08
C LYS A 353 27.12 37.04 8.98
N GLU A 354 28.35 36.57 8.96
CA GLU A 354 28.65 35.13 8.97
C GLU A 354 28.26 34.48 10.32
N ALA A 355 28.49 35.16 11.45
CA ALA A 355 28.00 34.71 12.76
C ALA A 355 26.47 34.58 12.80
N ARG A 356 25.72 35.56 12.28
CA ARG A 356 24.26 35.52 12.21
C ARG A 356 23.75 34.39 11.31
N LYS A 357 24.39 34.20 10.15
CA LYS A 357 24.07 33.11 9.22
C LYS A 357 24.35 31.73 9.82
N ALA A 358 25.42 31.59 10.59
CA ALA A 358 25.72 30.37 11.34
C ALA A 358 24.68 30.13 12.44
N ALA A 359 24.31 31.15 13.22
CA ALA A 359 23.27 31.06 14.24
C ALA A 359 21.88 30.70 13.67
N ASP A 360 21.48 31.32 12.56
CA ASP A 360 20.23 30.98 11.85
C ASP A 360 20.27 29.53 11.32
N GLY A 361 21.43 29.08 10.84
CA GLY A 361 21.68 27.71 10.40
C GLY A 361 21.55 26.70 11.55
N GLU A 362 22.13 27.01 12.71
CA GLU A 362 22.05 26.19 13.91
C GLU A 362 20.61 26.10 14.42
N ALA A 363 19.90 27.23 14.53
CA ALA A 363 18.49 27.26 14.95
C ALA A 363 17.62 26.40 14.00
N HIS A 364 17.87 26.48 12.69
CA HIS A 364 17.18 25.65 11.71
C HIS A 364 17.50 24.15 11.88
N ALA A 365 18.77 23.81 12.10
CA ALA A 365 19.22 22.43 12.30
C ALA A 365 18.65 21.84 13.60
N ARG A 366 18.65 22.59 14.72
CA ARG A 366 18.02 22.19 15.99
C ARG A 366 16.53 21.95 15.85
N ARG A 367 15.81 22.82 15.14
CA ARG A 367 14.38 22.59 14.85
C ARG A 367 14.17 21.30 14.07
N ARG A 368 14.95 21.08 13.02
CA ARG A 368 14.88 19.83 12.23
C ARG A 368 15.25 18.59 13.04
N LEU A 369 16.17 18.69 13.99
CA LEU A 369 16.54 17.62 14.91
C LEU A 369 15.35 17.27 15.81
N ALA A 370 14.74 18.28 16.45
CA ALA A 370 13.56 18.09 17.29
C ALA A 370 12.40 17.43 16.51
N GLU A 371 12.10 17.92 15.30
CA GLU A 371 11.11 17.29 14.40
C GLU A 371 11.45 15.81 14.12
N THR A 372 12.73 15.51 13.86
CA THR A 372 13.20 14.14 13.55
C THR A 372 13.05 13.21 14.77
N ARG A 373 13.39 13.70 15.96
CA ARG A 373 13.24 12.95 17.23
C ARG A 373 11.79 12.70 17.59
N MET A 374 10.91 13.68 17.37
CA MET A 374 9.46 13.46 17.55
C MET A 374 8.90 12.41 16.59
N GLU A 375 9.40 12.37 15.35
CA GLU A 375 9.02 11.32 14.39
C GLU A 375 9.54 9.93 14.83
N LEU A 376 10.75 9.84 15.38
CA LEU A 376 11.29 8.59 15.95
C LEU A 376 10.47 8.09 17.12
N ALA A 377 10.18 8.95 18.10
CA ALA A 377 9.37 8.60 19.27
C ALA A 377 7.96 8.11 18.88
N ARG A 378 7.36 8.68 17.82
CA ARG A 378 6.10 8.19 17.28
C ARG A 378 6.22 6.79 16.68
N LEU A 379 7.30 6.50 15.96
CA LEU A 379 7.53 5.15 15.42
C LEU A 379 7.82 4.13 16.51
N GLU A 380 8.45 4.53 17.62
CA GLU A 380 8.64 3.67 18.79
C GLU A 380 7.31 3.35 19.47
N ALA A 381 6.40 4.32 19.56
CA ALA A 381 5.03 4.06 20.01
C ALA A 381 4.26 3.14 19.04
N ASP A 382 4.37 3.37 17.72
CA ASP A 382 3.78 2.50 16.70
C ASP A 382 4.36 1.07 16.78
N GLU A 383 5.66 0.91 17.06
CA GLU A 383 6.33 -0.38 17.25
C GLU A 383 5.83 -1.11 18.49
N LYS A 384 5.63 -0.39 19.59
CA LYS A 384 5.04 -0.94 20.82
C LYS A 384 3.65 -1.50 20.55
N ILE A 385 2.80 -0.77 19.83
CA ILE A 385 1.46 -1.25 19.43
C ILE A 385 1.55 -2.57 18.65
N VAL A 386 2.50 -2.67 17.70
CA VAL A 386 2.69 -3.91 16.91
C VAL A 386 3.16 -5.07 17.80
N SER A 387 4.01 -4.80 18.79
CA SER A 387 4.51 -5.83 19.71
C SER A 387 3.45 -6.32 20.70
N GLU A 388 2.53 -5.45 21.12
CA GLU A 388 1.43 -5.78 22.02
C GLU A 388 0.30 -6.52 21.29
N ALA A 389 0.12 -6.26 19.98
CA ALA A 389 -0.77 -7.03 19.13
C ALA A 389 -0.23 -8.47 18.98
N SER A 390 -0.86 -9.41 19.68
CA SER A 390 -0.36 -10.79 19.81
C SER A 390 -1.33 -11.84 19.27
N GLU A 391 -2.60 -11.49 19.11
CA GLU A 391 -3.66 -12.42 18.70
C GLU A 391 -4.41 -11.97 17.44
N PRO A 392 -5.03 -12.89 16.68
CA PRO A 392 -5.85 -12.54 15.51
C PRO A 392 -6.97 -11.54 15.81
N ASN A 393 -7.46 -11.46 17.05
CA ASN A 393 -8.47 -10.48 17.45
C ASN A 393 -7.93 -9.03 17.42
N ASP A 394 -6.62 -8.83 17.50
CA ASP A 394 -5.95 -7.54 17.35
C ASP A 394 -5.81 -7.08 15.90
N LEU A 395 -6.33 -7.85 14.94
CA LEU A 395 -6.26 -7.53 13.51
C LEU A 395 -6.81 -6.13 13.19
N HIS A 396 -7.82 -5.66 13.92
CA HIS A 396 -8.36 -4.30 13.79
C HIS A 396 -7.37 -3.20 14.19
N THR A 397 -6.50 -3.48 15.16
CA THR A 397 -5.42 -2.55 15.54
C THR A 397 -4.44 -2.38 14.39
N LEU A 398 -4.02 -3.49 13.78
CA LEU A 398 -3.13 -3.48 12.61
C LEU A 398 -3.80 -2.86 11.37
N ALA A 399 -5.10 -3.09 11.20
CA ALA A 399 -5.93 -2.48 10.15
C ALA A 399 -5.82 -0.96 10.11
N ARG A 400 -5.80 -0.34 11.30
CA ARG A 400 -5.71 1.12 11.45
C ARG A 400 -4.27 1.62 11.31
N LEU A 401 -3.29 0.81 11.71
CA LEU A 401 -1.89 1.20 11.77
C LEU A 401 -1.16 1.09 10.42
N VAL A 402 -1.27 -0.07 9.75
CA VAL A 402 -0.51 -0.36 8.51
C VAL A 402 -0.76 0.68 7.41
N PRO A 403 -2.00 1.10 7.10
CA PRO A 403 -2.24 2.14 6.09
C PRO A 403 -1.57 3.48 6.44
N ARG A 404 -1.57 3.89 7.72
CA ARG A 404 -0.91 5.12 8.18
C ARG A 404 0.61 5.04 8.01
N LEU A 405 1.20 3.88 8.30
CA LEU A 405 2.63 3.63 8.11
C LEU A 405 3.01 3.65 6.63
N ARG A 406 2.20 3.05 5.74
CA ARG A 406 2.40 3.10 4.28
C ARG A 406 2.39 4.52 3.76
N LEU A 407 1.39 5.32 4.13
CA LEU A 407 1.30 6.73 3.72
C LEU A 407 2.55 7.52 4.12
N ARG A 408 3.05 7.34 5.35
CA ARG A 408 4.31 7.95 5.80
C ARG A 408 5.52 7.49 4.99
N GLY A 409 5.57 6.20 4.65
CA GLY A 409 6.60 5.62 3.78
C GLY A 409 6.60 6.21 2.37
N ASP A 410 5.43 6.37 1.78
CA ASP A 410 5.24 6.89 0.42
C ASP A 410 5.49 8.38 0.33
N GLU A 411 5.01 9.19 1.29
CA GLU A 411 5.34 10.61 1.39
C GLU A 411 6.87 10.83 1.41
N ARG A 412 7.59 9.97 2.13
CA ARG A 412 9.06 10.00 2.16
C ARG A 412 9.68 9.56 0.84
N ARG A 413 9.15 8.53 0.18
CA ARG A 413 9.63 8.08 -1.12
C ARG A 413 9.44 9.16 -2.19
N GLU A 414 8.30 9.84 -2.20
CA GLU A 414 8.05 10.99 -3.08
C GLU A 414 8.99 12.16 -2.77
N SER A 415 9.29 12.41 -1.49
CA SER A 415 10.25 13.44 -1.11
C SER A 415 11.69 13.10 -1.52
N ALA A 416 12.08 11.82 -1.48
CA ALA A 416 13.41 11.31 -1.83
C ALA A 416 13.62 11.10 -3.33
N ARG A 417 12.55 10.85 -4.10
CA ARG A 417 12.58 10.70 -5.58
C ARG A 417 12.59 12.04 -6.32
N ARG A 418 12.48 13.17 -5.62
CA ARG A 418 12.74 14.46 -6.25
C ARG A 418 14.22 14.49 -6.64
N PRO A 419 14.55 14.61 -7.94
CA PRO A 419 15.95 14.65 -8.35
C PRO A 419 16.64 15.76 -7.56
N ALA A 420 17.75 15.42 -6.93
CA ALA A 420 18.67 16.40 -6.40
C ALA A 420 19.16 17.21 -7.61
N VAL A 421 18.52 18.34 -7.88
CA VAL A 421 19.00 19.31 -8.86
C VAL A 421 20.36 19.75 -8.36
N ARG A 422 21.41 19.11 -8.89
CA ARG A 422 22.78 19.59 -8.82
C ARG A 422 22.72 21.05 -9.27
N ARG A 423 22.96 21.98 -8.35
CA ARG A 423 23.18 23.38 -8.67
C ARG A 423 24.46 23.45 -9.49
N LYS A 424 24.37 23.26 -10.80
CA LYS A 424 25.38 23.81 -11.71
C LYS A 424 25.14 25.31 -11.76
N LYS A 425 26.08 26.02 -11.14
CA LYS A 425 26.31 27.45 -11.29
C LYS A 425 26.80 27.63 -12.74
N GLY A 426 26.02 28.29 -13.59
CA GLY A 426 26.47 28.61 -14.95
C GLY A 426 25.34 28.71 -15.98
N MET A 427 25.18 29.95 -16.48
CA MET A 427 24.63 30.36 -17.77
C MET A 427 23.10 30.37 -17.97
N LEU A 428 22.62 31.56 -18.35
CA LEU A 428 21.28 31.87 -18.85
C LEU A 428 20.95 31.06 -20.11
N GLY A 429 19.70 30.62 -20.17
CA GLY A 429 19.03 30.10 -21.37
C GLY A 429 17.53 29.91 -21.07
N GLU A 430 16.74 30.91 -21.47
CA GLU A 430 15.29 30.89 -21.75
C GLU A 430 14.81 29.53 -22.34
N LEU A 431 13.65 28.91 -22.08
CA LEU A 431 12.37 29.22 -21.41
C LEU A 431 11.74 27.89 -20.91
N ASP A 432 11.48 27.75 -19.60
CA ASP A 432 10.29 27.04 -19.11
C ASP A 432 9.65 28.01 -18.11
N PRO A 433 8.49 28.62 -18.43
CA PRO A 433 7.85 29.50 -17.47
C PRO A 433 7.46 28.65 -16.25
N ARG A 434 8.00 29.02 -15.08
CA ARG A 434 7.79 28.33 -13.77
C ARG A 434 6.32 28.14 -13.37
N TRP A 435 5.38 28.71 -14.13
CA TRP A 435 3.93 28.70 -13.93
C TRP A 435 3.25 28.49 -15.28
N ARG A 436 2.09 27.84 -15.26
CA ARG A 436 1.19 27.87 -16.41
C ARG A 436 0.59 29.26 -16.51
N ARG A 437 0.62 29.85 -17.70
CA ARG A 437 0.04 31.17 -17.96
C ARG A 437 -1.18 31.01 -18.86
N TYR A 438 -2.27 31.65 -18.47
CA TYR A 438 -3.50 31.75 -19.25
C TYR A 438 -3.82 33.22 -19.51
N SER A 439 -4.28 33.51 -20.72
CA SER A 439 -4.84 34.80 -21.08
C SER A 439 -6.36 34.66 -21.16
N LEU A 440 -7.08 35.52 -20.46
CA LEU A 440 -8.54 35.63 -20.51
C LEU A 440 -8.95 36.90 -21.29
N PRO A 441 -10.20 36.99 -21.79
CA PRO A 441 -10.68 38.15 -22.54
C PRO A 441 -10.42 39.47 -21.80
N GLY A 442 -10.00 40.54 -22.48
CA GLY A 442 -9.59 41.79 -21.83
C GLY A 442 -8.15 41.77 -21.28
N GLU A 443 -7.29 40.91 -21.85
CA GLU A 443 -5.87 40.75 -21.50
C GLU A 443 -5.59 40.39 -20.04
N TRP A 444 -6.57 39.79 -19.35
CA TRP A 444 -6.39 39.35 -17.97
C TRP A 444 -5.46 38.14 -17.92
N ILE A 445 -4.41 38.22 -17.11
CA ILE A 445 -3.39 37.16 -17.04
C ILE A 445 -3.61 36.34 -15.77
N VAL A 446 -3.72 35.03 -15.94
CA VAL A 446 -3.80 34.07 -14.85
C VAL A 446 -2.54 33.22 -14.82
N LEU A 447 -1.95 33.08 -13.64
CA LEU A 447 -0.79 32.23 -13.39
C LEU A 447 -1.20 31.07 -12.47
N ALA A 448 -0.94 29.84 -12.88
CA ALA A 448 -1.18 28.64 -12.08
C ALA A 448 0.13 27.90 -11.81
N ALA A 449 0.45 27.72 -10.53
CA ALA A 449 1.66 27.01 -10.12
C ALA A 449 1.59 25.50 -10.48
N ARG A 450 2.74 24.88 -10.78
CA ARG A 450 2.80 23.48 -11.23
C ARG A 450 2.99 22.47 -10.11
N ASN A 451 3.56 22.90 -8.98
CA ASN A 451 3.81 22.06 -7.81
C ASN A 451 3.83 22.90 -6.51
N ALA A 452 3.97 22.24 -5.36
CA ALA A 452 3.93 22.90 -4.05
C ALA A 452 5.06 23.95 -3.81
N LYS A 453 6.23 23.82 -4.44
CA LYS A 453 7.30 24.83 -4.36
C LYS A 453 6.93 26.07 -5.18
N ASP A 454 6.35 25.86 -6.35
CA ASP A 454 5.85 26.94 -7.19
C ASP A 454 4.63 27.61 -6.53
N ASN A 455 3.77 26.87 -5.83
CA ASN A 455 2.68 27.46 -5.03
C ASN A 455 3.22 28.52 -4.06
N ASP A 456 4.28 28.17 -3.32
CA ASP A 456 4.94 29.09 -2.39
C ASP A 456 5.58 30.28 -3.11
N LEU A 457 6.32 30.05 -4.19
CA LEU A 457 7.04 31.09 -4.92
C LEU A 457 6.05 32.06 -5.59
N LEU A 458 5.01 31.53 -6.25
CA LEU A 458 3.93 32.29 -6.90
C LEU A 458 3.21 33.15 -5.88
N THR A 459 2.88 32.57 -4.72
CA THR A 459 2.12 33.26 -3.68
C THR A 459 2.99 34.28 -2.95
N GLN A 460 4.19 33.92 -2.51
CA GLN A 460 4.97 34.78 -1.62
C GLN A 460 5.83 35.82 -2.34
N LYS A 461 6.31 35.51 -3.56
CA LYS A 461 7.27 36.38 -4.26
C LYS A 461 6.76 37.01 -5.54
N VAL A 462 5.81 36.39 -6.22
CA VAL A 462 5.32 36.87 -7.52
C VAL A 462 4.03 37.66 -7.40
N ALA A 463 3.05 37.13 -6.67
CA ALA A 463 1.75 37.76 -6.51
C ALA A 463 1.86 39.11 -5.80
N HIS A 464 1.34 40.16 -6.45
CA HIS A 464 1.26 41.49 -5.87
C HIS A 464 0.10 41.58 -4.88
N MET A 465 0.16 42.50 -3.92
CA MET A 465 -0.89 42.64 -2.88
C MET A 465 -2.29 42.96 -3.44
N SER A 466 -2.36 43.54 -4.64
CA SER A 466 -3.60 43.85 -5.36
C SER A 466 -4.13 42.72 -6.23
N ASP A 467 -3.36 41.64 -6.44
CA ASP A 467 -3.78 40.49 -7.22
C ASP A 467 -4.82 39.65 -6.46
N PHE A 468 -5.62 38.86 -7.18
CA PHE A 468 -6.51 37.88 -6.57
C PHE A 468 -5.86 36.49 -6.58
N TRP A 469 -5.97 35.79 -5.46
CA TRP A 469 -5.45 34.44 -5.26
C TRP A 469 -6.61 33.46 -5.11
N PHE A 470 -6.48 32.27 -5.70
CA PHE A 470 -7.52 31.23 -5.78
C PHE A 470 -6.95 29.85 -5.42
N HIS A 471 -7.78 29.02 -4.78
CA HIS A 471 -7.49 27.59 -4.53
C HIS A 471 -8.78 26.80 -4.30
N ALA A 472 -8.80 25.53 -4.74
CA ALA A 472 -9.93 24.64 -4.51
C ALA A 472 -10.12 24.33 -3.02
N ARG A 473 -11.34 24.50 -2.49
CA ARG A 473 -11.62 24.28 -1.06
C ARG A 473 -11.75 22.79 -0.77
N GLY A 474 -11.12 22.33 0.31
CA GLY A 474 -11.26 20.95 0.80
C GLY A 474 -10.47 19.88 0.02
N CYS A 475 -9.69 20.25 -1.00
CA CYS A 475 -8.83 19.30 -1.70
C CYS A 475 -7.49 19.93 -2.12
N PRO A 476 -6.43 19.12 -2.33
CA PRO A 476 -5.16 19.63 -2.83
C PRO A 476 -5.27 20.18 -4.26
N GLY A 477 -4.69 21.36 -4.52
CA GLY A 477 -4.62 21.95 -5.84
C GLY A 477 -3.52 23.00 -6.03
N SER A 478 -3.42 23.52 -7.25
CA SER A 478 -2.51 24.62 -7.56
C SER A 478 -2.97 25.93 -6.92
N HIS A 479 -2.00 26.74 -6.48
CA HIS A 479 -2.27 28.15 -6.22
C HIS A 479 -2.40 28.86 -7.57
N VAL A 480 -3.49 29.60 -7.75
CA VAL A 480 -3.75 30.35 -8.98
C VAL A 480 -3.87 31.83 -8.64
N VAL A 481 -3.23 32.68 -9.45
CA VAL A 481 -3.17 34.13 -9.25
C VAL A 481 -3.65 34.85 -10.50
N LEU A 482 -4.68 35.67 -10.35
CA LEU A 482 -5.12 36.64 -11.34
C LEU A 482 -4.32 37.94 -11.15
N ARG A 483 -3.56 38.32 -12.17
CA ARG A 483 -2.73 39.54 -12.15
C ARG A 483 -3.60 40.77 -12.32
N CYS A 484 -3.55 41.65 -11.32
CA CYS A 484 -4.27 42.93 -11.29
C CYS A 484 -3.32 44.12 -11.06
N ALA A 485 -2.04 43.88 -10.77
CA ALA A 485 -1.03 44.93 -10.66
C ALA A 485 -1.02 45.81 -11.93
N GLY A 486 -1.21 47.12 -11.76
CA GLY A 486 -1.24 48.12 -12.85
C GLY A 486 -2.62 48.41 -13.45
N ARG A 487 -3.68 47.71 -13.04
CA ARG A 487 -5.06 47.96 -13.53
C ARG A 487 -5.87 48.74 -12.50
N LYS A 488 -6.54 49.81 -12.93
CA LYS A 488 -7.46 50.62 -12.08
C LYS A 488 -8.83 49.96 -11.92
N GLU A 489 -9.25 49.16 -12.91
CA GLU A 489 -10.55 48.50 -12.93
C GLU A 489 -10.54 47.18 -12.12
N ARG A 490 -11.64 46.91 -11.42
CA ARG A 490 -11.82 45.63 -10.73
C ARG A 490 -12.10 44.52 -11.75
N PRO A 491 -11.60 43.30 -11.53
CA PRO A 491 -11.90 42.18 -12.41
C PRO A 491 -13.42 41.94 -12.51
N PRO A 492 -13.98 41.86 -13.73
CA PRO A 492 -15.37 41.46 -13.93
C PRO A 492 -15.65 40.09 -13.33
N LYS A 493 -16.89 39.84 -12.91
CA LYS A 493 -17.31 38.57 -12.31
C LYS A 493 -16.96 37.36 -13.20
N ALA A 494 -17.17 37.48 -14.51
CA ALA A 494 -16.82 36.43 -15.48
C ALA A 494 -15.33 36.05 -15.46
N ILE A 495 -14.42 37.02 -15.24
CA ILE A 495 -12.98 36.77 -15.16
C ILE A 495 -12.61 36.06 -13.85
N LEU A 496 -13.27 36.41 -12.75
CA LEU A 496 -13.10 35.72 -11.46
C LEU A 496 -13.59 34.27 -11.54
N GLU A 497 -14.75 34.03 -12.18
CA GLU A 497 -15.30 32.69 -12.39
C GLU A 497 -14.44 31.84 -13.32
N ALA A 498 -13.95 32.41 -14.42
CA ALA A 498 -13.02 31.73 -15.33
C ALA A 498 -11.69 31.38 -14.63
N THR A 499 -11.16 32.29 -13.80
CA THR A 499 -9.95 32.01 -13.00
C THR A 499 -10.20 30.90 -11.97
N ALA A 500 -11.37 30.91 -11.33
CA ALA A 500 -11.78 29.85 -10.42
C ALA A 500 -11.92 28.50 -11.14
N ALA A 501 -12.48 28.46 -12.36
CA ALA A 501 -12.57 27.25 -13.17
C ALA A 501 -11.19 26.65 -13.49
N ILE A 502 -10.19 27.50 -13.77
CA ILE A 502 -8.79 27.10 -13.95
C ILE A 502 -8.22 26.52 -12.64
N ALA A 503 -8.48 27.15 -11.49
CA ALA A 503 -8.04 26.64 -10.19
C ALA A 503 -8.68 25.27 -9.86
N ALA A 504 -9.95 25.09 -10.18
CA ALA A 504 -10.65 23.81 -10.05
C ALA A 504 -10.06 22.74 -10.98
N TYR A 505 -9.73 23.10 -12.23
CA TYR A 505 -9.09 22.20 -13.19
C TYR A 505 -7.72 21.70 -12.73
N HIS A 506 -6.91 22.57 -12.11
CA HIS A 506 -5.60 22.21 -11.54
C HIS A 506 -5.67 21.69 -10.10
N SER A 507 -6.80 21.09 -9.71
CA SER A 507 -7.00 20.47 -8.40
C SER A 507 -7.25 18.97 -8.51
N LYS A 508 -7.22 18.27 -7.37
CA LYS A 508 -7.66 16.86 -7.29
C LYS A 508 -9.16 16.69 -7.63
N ALA A 509 -9.94 17.77 -7.59
CA ALA A 509 -11.36 17.76 -7.94
C ALA A 509 -11.65 18.04 -9.43
N ARG A 510 -10.64 17.98 -10.32
CA ARG A 510 -10.80 18.29 -11.76
C ARG A 510 -11.90 17.51 -12.50
N ASN A 511 -12.22 16.30 -12.04
CA ASN A 511 -13.26 15.44 -12.64
C ASN A 511 -14.64 15.61 -11.97
N SER A 512 -14.76 16.52 -10.98
CA SER A 512 -16.03 16.79 -10.30
C SER A 512 -16.90 17.72 -11.14
N ARG A 513 -18.22 17.52 -11.10
CA ARG A 513 -19.18 18.35 -11.85
C ARG A 513 -19.16 19.81 -11.40
N LEU A 514 -18.96 20.05 -10.11
CA LEU A 514 -18.94 21.36 -9.49
C LEU A 514 -17.92 21.37 -8.34
N VAL A 515 -17.07 22.39 -8.26
CA VAL A 515 -15.98 22.48 -7.28
C VAL A 515 -16.08 23.81 -6.53
N PRO A 516 -16.09 23.81 -5.18
CA PRO A 516 -15.96 25.04 -4.41
C PRO A 516 -14.53 25.58 -4.54
N VAL A 517 -14.39 26.82 -5.00
CA VAL A 517 -13.10 27.51 -5.09
C VAL A 517 -13.14 28.75 -4.21
N ALA A 518 -12.20 28.81 -3.27
CA ALA A 518 -12.01 29.95 -2.40
C ALA A 518 -11.05 30.94 -3.07
N TYR A 519 -11.39 32.23 -3.02
CA TYR A 519 -10.53 33.29 -3.52
C TYR A 519 -10.59 34.54 -2.64
N ALA A 520 -9.48 35.27 -2.62
CA ALA A 520 -9.37 36.56 -1.93
C ALA A 520 -8.22 37.39 -2.52
N PRO A 521 -8.23 38.72 -2.33
CA PRO A 521 -7.06 39.53 -2.60
C PRO A 521 -5.82 39.02 -1.86
N LYS A 522 -4.67 39.01 -2.54
CA LYS A 522 -3.43 38.41 -2.07
C LYS A 522 -2.94 38.96 -0.73
N ARG A 523 -3.24 40.23 -0.42
CA ARG A 523 -2.97 40.88 0.88
C ARG A 523 -3.62 40.16 2.08
N TYR A 524 -4.69 39.40 1.86
CA TYR A 524 -5.36 38.61 2.90
C TYR A 524 -4.92 37.14 2.92
N VAL A 525 -3.98 36.73 2.07
CA VAL A 525 -3.41 35.38 2.04
C VAL A 525 -2.03 35.41 2.67
N ARG A 526 -1.82 34.72 3.78
CA ARG A 526 -0.55 34.68 4.51
C ARG A 526 -0.06 33.26 4.67
N LYS A 527 1.27 33.07 4.57
CA LYS A 527 1.91 31.81 4.89
C LYS A 527 2.45 31.87 6.32
N PRO A 528 2.09 30.95 7.22
CA PRO A 528 2.72 30.84 8.53
C PRO A 528 4.22 30.62 8.41
N LYS A 529 5.00 31.30 9.26
CA LYS A 529 6.44 31.06 9.33
C LYS A 529 6.68 29.59 9.70
N GLY A 530 7.44 28.87 8.88
CA GLY A 530 7.82 27.47 9.12
C GLY A 530 6.83 26.42 8.62
N SER A 531 5.69 26.77 8.01
CA SER A 531 4.76 25.78 7.47
C SER A 531 5.27 25.06 6.21
N LYS A 532 4.75 23.84 5.97
CA LYS A 532 5.00 23.07 4.75
C LYS A 532 4.72 23.91 3.49
N ALA A 533 5.46 23.62 2.42
CA ALA A 533 5.26 24.31 1.15
C ALA A 533 3.85 24.09 0.60
N GLY A 534 3.20 25.16 0.13
CA GLY A 534 1.81 25.18 -0.31
C GLY A 534 0.80 25.47 0.81
N LEU A 535 1.18 25.49 2.10
CA LEU A 535 0.23 25.83 3.16
C LEU A 535 0.08 27.35 3.30
N VAL A 536 -1.14 27.85 3.14
CA VAL A 536 -1.50 29.26 3.33
C VAL A 536 -2.78 29.38 4.15
N PHE A 537 -2.89 30.45 4.93
CA PHE A 537 -4.14 30.90 5.52
C PHE A 537 -4.71 32.04 4.70
N MET A 538 -6.02 31.99 4.48
CA MET A 538 -6.77 33.04 3.82
C MET A 538 -7.74 33.64 4.81
N ASN A 539 -7.69 34.97 4.95
CA ASN A 539 -8.71 35.74 5.65
C ASN A 539 -9.65 36.36 4.61
N ARG A 540 -10.93 36.54 4.96
CA ARG A 540 -11.95 37.13 4.08
C ARG A 540 -12.11 36.38 2.75
N GLU A 541 -12.16 35.05 2.83
CA GLU A 541 -12.39 34.22 1.64
C GLU A 541 -13.79 34.43 1.08
N VAL A 542 -13.90 34.49 -0.25
CA VAL A 542 -15.15 34.35 -0.98
C VAL A 542 -15.11 33.00 -1.67
N VAL A 543 -16.18 32.21 -1.53
CA VAL A 543 -16.29 30.90 -2.17
C VAL A 543 -17.24 31.00 -3.35
N THR A 544 -16.80 30.52 -4.51
CA THR A 544 -17.64 30.36 -5.69
C THR A 544 -17.65 28.90 -6.13
N PHE A 545 -18.78 28.45 -6.69
CA PHE A 545 -18.91 27.10 -7.22
C PHE A 545 -18.77 27.14 -8.74
N VAL A 546 -17.79 26.41 -9.27
CA VAL A 546 -17.46 26.44 -10.70
C VAL A 546 -17.31 25.03 -11.26
N ARG A 547 -17.59 24.88 -12.55
CA ARG A 547 -17.22 23.68 -13.29
C ARG A 547 -15.73 23.76 -13.65
N PRO A 548 -14.92 22.72 -13.39
CA PRO A 548 -13.53 22.70 -13.82
C PRO A 548 -13.41 22.90 -15.34
N GLY A 549 -12.55 23.82 -15.78
CA GLY A 549 -12.39 24.12 -17.20
C GLY A 549 -11.16 24.99 -17.49
N LEU A 550 -10.68 24.92 -18.72
CA LEU A 550 -9.65 25.81 -19.27
C LEU A 550 -10.27 26.73 -20.33
N PRO A 551 -9.65 27.88 -20.62
CA PRO A 551 -10.12 28.78 -21.69
C PRO A 551 -10.17 28.07 -23.04
N GLU A 552 -11.15 28.43 -23.88
CA GLU A 552 -11.27 27.91 -25.25
C GLU A 552 -10.00 28.18 -26.05
N GLY A 553 -9.52 27.17 -26.78
CA GLY A 553 -8.29 27.25 -27.59
C GLY A 553 -6.99 26.85 -26.88
N TYR A 554 -7.01 26.53 -25.58
CA TYR A 554 -5.80 26.05 -24.88
C TYR A 554 -5.52 24.56 -25.16
N ARG A 555 -4.49 24.24 -25.96
CA ARG A 555 -3.93 22.89 -26.11
C ARG A 555 -2.64 22.75 -25.29
N HIS A 556 -2.43 21.55 -24.76
CA HIS A 556 -1.39 21.21 -23.77
C HIS A 556 0.04 21.38 -24.23
#